data_AF-A0A166K6A3-F1
#
_entry.id   AF-A0A166K6A3-F1
#
_cell.length_a   1.000
_cell.length_b   1.000
_cell.length_c   1.000
_cell.angle_alpha   90.00
_cell.angle_beta   90.00
_cell.angle_gamma   90.00
#
_symmetry.space_group_name_H-M   'P 1'
#
loop_
_entity.id
_entity.type
_entity.pdbx_description
1 polymer ?
#
loop_
_entity_poly.entity_id
_entity_poly.type
_entity_poly.pdbx_seq_one_letter_code
_entity_poly.pdbx_strand_id
1 'polypeptide(L)'
;MRLSEQSTGHLTTSAQKIQWVNCTTHIPEPLQGITLPTPLPTNLHCGLLTVPMDYSKSISSSNNITLGFAMRRPKNPVGLLNFNPGGPNQEVASNAWAFALNDTSNPEDIFGGLEAFDFLAMDTRGTYQSNPLNCPLGNLTLPSYLPSTEEEFKSYQGIMSTFAKSCIDNSTPPGVVEYLATKQTIEDWNSLRAALGYDKMSLLGVSYGSYGGALYASKYPQHVDRFVIDAIYSRGVRNVDLGTYQMSAVNRLLLRADAYCLNDTSCPFHAQGKGAIPAAFAEVLSQAAAGNTSNTTVTPTDVRAVVTLEFLSANPLFPELNEVLYLALNGNWTALQWTDAFGIVYTANALPVFTALCADLHIDNNTWEGYKALKKAAFEVDTARIEYAQDLSAVGLCGGWPYPGDSNVPIVQDVPMLIVTSDFDLNTPTESATFEFKQAKKSTLVVRHGDDHGTVTVPGASKNIEFEFIRTGVFPKAQNETYVTVYEPGSVRAPVSNPYDVPVGPAAGDIY
;
A
#
# COMPACT_ATOMS: atom_id res chain seq x y z
N MET A 1 26.31 21.19 42.14
CA MET A 1 25.77 22.07 41.09
C MET A 1 24.58 21.32 40.51
N ARG A 2 23.36 21.73 40.88
CA ARG A 2 22.10 21.02 40.58
C ARG A 2 21.69 21.31 39.14
N LEU A 3 21.52 20.27 38.33
CA LEU A 3 20.82 20.36 37.05
C LEU A 3 19.34 20.09 37.30
N SER A 4 18.53 21.01 36.80
CA SER A 4 17.09 21.10 36.99
C SER A 4 16.35 19.95 36.31
N GLU A 5 15.59 19.19 37.09
CA GLU A 5 14.45 18.40 36.65
C GLU A 5 13.39 19.36 36.06
N GLN A 6 13.19 19.30 34.74
CA GLN A 6 11.96 19.81 34.15
C GLN A 6 10.89 18.73 34.30
N SER A 7 10.00 18.98 35.25
CA SER A 7 8.75 18.28 35.48
C SER A 7 7.98 18.09 34.17
N THR A 8 7.85 16.84 33.74
CA THR A 8 6.84 16.39 32.77
C THR A 8 5.47 16.56 33.41
N GLY A 9 4.77 17.65 33.05
CA GLY A 9 3.37 17.84 33.40
C GLY A 9 2.54 16.74 32.75
N HIS A 10 2.12 15.75 33.51
CA HIS A 10 1.00 14.88 33.19
C HIS A 10 -0.26 15.75 33.14
N LEU A 11 -0.59 16.28 31.96
CA LEU A 11 -1.93 16.74 31.68
C LEU A 11 -2.80 15.50 31.53
N THR A 12 -3.48 15.13 32.61
CA THR A 12 -4.61 14.21 32.57
C THR A 12 -5.73 14.88 31.78
N THR A 13 -5.68 14.80 30.46
CA THR A 13 -6.84 15.04 29.61
C THR A 13 -7.87 13.97 29.93
N SER A 14 -9.14 14.34 30.13
CA SER A 14 -10.18 13.30 30.16
C SER A 14 -10.09 12.55 28.84
N ALA A 15 -10.01 11.22 28.88
CA ALA A 15 -9.95 10.40 27.67
C ALA A 15 -11.05 10.85 26.69
N GLN A 16 -10.68 11.06 25.42
CA GLN A 16 -11.64 11.42 24.38
C GLN A 16 -12.74 10.36 24.36
N LYS A 17 -14.00 10.79 24.33
CA LYS A 17 -15.14 9.87 24.34
C LYS A 17 -15.55 9.54 22.92
N ILE A 18 -15.73 8.25 22.64
CA ILE A 18 -16.31 7.78 21.38
C ILE A 18 -17.78 8.19 21.32
N GLN A 19 -18.18 8.77 20.19
CA GLN A 19 -19.58 8.94 19.83
C GLN A 19 -20.00 7.76 18.97
N TRP A 20 -20.71 6.79 19.56
CA TRP A 20 -21.32 5.70 18.80
C TRP A 20 -22.48 6.24 17.97
N VAL A 21 -22.53 5.85 16.69
CA VAL A 21 -23.52 6.33 15.72
C VAL A 21 -24.25 5.16 15.06
N ASN A 22 -25.42 5.45 14.48
CA ASN A 22 -26.15 4.44 13.74
C ASN A 22 -25.43 4.14 12.41
N CYS A 23 -25.02 2.89 12.21
CA CYS A 23 -24.39 2.43 10.99
C CYS A 23 -25.27 2.63 9.75
N THR A 24 -26.59 2.56 9.85
CA THR A 24 -27.49 2.75 8.69
C THR A 24 -27.44 4.18 8.13
N THR A 25 -26.86 5.14 8.86
CA THR A 25 -26.68 6.53 8.41
C THR A 25 -25.21 6.89 8.21
N HIS A 26 -24.28 5.93 8.36
CA HIS A 26 -22.82 6.09 8.24
C HIS A 26 -22.25 4.94 7.39
N ILE A 27 -22.87 4.72 6.23
CA ILE A 27 -22.50 3.64 5.31
C ILE A 27 -21.21 4.06 4.56
N PRO A 28 -20.13 3.25 4.65
CA PRO A 28 -18.92 3.40 3.84
C PRO A 28 -19.20 3.63 2.37
N GLU A 29 -18.41 4.49 1.72
CA GLU A 29 -18.58 4.83 0.30
C GLU A 29 -18.68 3.60 -0.62
N PRO A 30 -17.82 2.55 -0.51
CA PRO A 30 -17.93 1.35 -1.35
C PRO A 30 -19.25 0.59 -1.21
N LEU A 31 -19.97 0.78 -0.11
CA LEU A 31 -21.24 0.10 0.18
C LEU A 31 -22.47 0.97 -0.12
N GLN A 32 -22.29 2.21 -0.57
CA GLN A 32 -23.40 3.08 -0.93
C GLN A 32 -24.08 2.60 -2.21
N GLY A 33 -25.42 2.57 -2.20
CA GLY A 33 -26.21 2.08 -3.34
C GLY A 33 -26.31 0.56 -3.46
N ILE A 34 -25.62 -0.20 -2.60
CA ILE A 34 -25.75 -1.66 -2.50
C ILE A 34 -26.92 -2.02 -1.58
N THR A 35 -27.62 -3.12 -1.87
CA THR A 35 -28.70 -3.63 -1.00
C THR A 35 -28.09 -4.30 0.23
N LEU A 36 -28.30 -3.71 1.40
CA LEU A 36 -27.80 -4.22 2.68
C LEU A 36 -28.90 -4.97 3.46
N PRO A 37 -28.55 -5.96 4.30
CA PRO A 37 -29.53 -6.68 5.10
C PRO A 37 -30.21 -5.76 6.11
N THR A 38 -31.49 -6.04 6.39
CA THR A 38 -32.29 -5.30 7.37
C THR A 38 -32.97 -6.29 8.32
N PRO A 39 -32.65 -6.30 9.63
CA PRO A 39 -31.70 -5.41 10.30
C PRO A 39 -30.23 -5.70 9.95
N LEU A 40 -29.36 -4.71 10.14
CA LEU A 40 -27.91 -4.91 10.10
C LEU A 40 -27.46 -5.84 11.24
N PRO A 41 -26.32 -6.55 11.09
CA PRO A 41 -25.76 -7.40 12.14
C PRO A 41 -25.56 -6.66 13.46
N THR A 42 -25.96 -7.26 14.58
CA THR A 42 -25.88 -6.62 15.90
C THR A 42 -24.45 -6.44 16.43
N ASN A 43 -23.49 -7.12 15.82
CA ASN A 43 -22.06 -7.03 16.11
C ASN A 43 -21.37 -5.96 15.24
N LEU A 44 -22.07 -5.27 14.34
CA LEU A 44 -21.54 -4.15 13.59
C LEU A 44 -21.75 -2.84 14.37
N HIS A 45 -20.69 -2.09 14.60
CA HIS A 45 -20.71 -0.82 15.30
C HIS A 45 -19.99 0.26 14.51
N CYS A 46 -20.55 1.46 14.46
CA CYS A 46 -19.95 2.61 13.81
C CYS A 46 -19.76 3.71 14.85
N GLY A 47 -18.63 4.41 14.76
CA GLY A 47 -18.27 5.41 15.76
C GLY A 47 -17.49 6.57 15.17
N LEU A 48 -17.53 7.67 15.92
CA LEU A 48 -16.76 8.87 15.65
C LEU A 48 -15.86 9.17 16.86
N LEU A 49 -14.65 9.65 16.61
CA LEU A 49 -13.75 10.14 17.66
C LEU A 49 -13.19 11.51 17.27
N THR A 50 -13.40 12.51 18.13
CA THR A 50 -12.75 13.82 17.99
C THR A 50 -11.33 13.77 18.56
N VAL A 51 -10.36 14.13 17.73
CA VAL A 51 -8.93 14.16 18.05
C VAL A 51 -8.32 15.50 17.66
N PRO A 52 -7.16 15.90 18.19
CA PRO A 52 -6.51 17.10 17.71
C PRO A 52 -5.99 16.92 16.28
N MET A 53 -6.04 17.99 15.48
CA MET A 53 -5.38 18.01 14.18
C MET A 53 -3.86 17.96 14.37
N ASP A 54 -3.34 18.86 15.20
CA ASP A 54 -1.97 18.93 15.69
C ASP A 54 -1.91 18.41 17.13
N TYR A 55 -1.31 17.22 17.31
CA TYR A 55 -1.16 16.56 18.61
C TYR A 55 -0.20 17.27 19.58
N SER A 56 0.56 18.28 19.13
CA SER A 56 1.36 19.14 20.03
C SER A 56 0.51 20.18 20.77
N LYS A 57 -0.75 20.35 20.37
CA LYS A 57 -1.71 21.31 20.92
C LYS A 57 -2.93 20.57 21.48
N SER A 58 -3.55 21.14 22.51
CA SER A 58 -4.81 20.62 23.05
C SER A 58 -5.94 20.71 22.03
N ILE A 59 -6.94 19.83 22.16
CA ILE A 59 -8.19 19.90 21.39
C ILE A 59 -8.87 21.26 21.60
N SER A 60 -9.24 21.91 20.51
CA SER A 60 -10.03 23.14 20.49
C SER A 60 -10.86 23.20 19.20
N SER A 61 -11.76 24.18 19.06
CA SER A 61 -12.56 24.37 17.84
C SER A 61 -11.74 24.68 16.58
N SER A 62 -10.46 25.04 16.73
CA SER A 62 -9.55 25.32 15.61
C SER A 62 -8.44 24.28 15.49
N ASN A 63 -8.44 23.25 16.33
CA ASN A 63 -7.44 22.18 16.37
C ASN A 63 -8.12 20.85 16.66
N ASN A 64 -9.24 20.57 16.00
CA ASN A 64 -9.90 19.29 16.09
C ASN A 64 -10.27 18.76 14.71
N ILE A 65 -10.18 17.45 14.56
CA ILE A 65 -10.74 16.70 13.43
C ILE A 65 -11.59 15.56 14.00
N THR A 66 -12.50 15.06 13.18
CA THR A 66 -13.33 13.90 13.52
C THR A 66 -12.85 12.70 12.72
N LEU A 67 -12.53 11.61 13.41
CA LEU A 67 -12.23 10.32 12.83
C LEU A 67 -13.51 9.49 12.73
N GLY A 68 -13.73 8.85 11.60
CA GLY A 68 -14.78 7.85 11.39
C GLY A 68 -14.18 6.44 11.38
N PHE A 69 -14.88 5.51 12.02
CA PHE A 69 -14.48 4.11 12.05
C PHE A 69 -15.68 3.18 12.16
N ALA A 70 -15.48 1.95 11.72
CA ALA A 70 -16.39 0.83 11.94
C ALA A 70 -15.68 -0.29 12.72
N MET A 71 -16.48 -1.10 13.40
CA MET A 71 -16.01 -2.26 14.14
C MET A 71 -16.95 -3.44 13.99
N ARG A 72 -16.34 -4.64 13.95
CA ARG A 72 -17.05 -5.89 14.19
C ARG A 72 -16.70 -6.38 15.60
N ARG A 73 -17.70 -6.48 16.47
CA ARG A 73 -17.51 -6.69 17.92
C ARG A 73 -18.21 -7.96 18.42
N PRO A 74 -17.49 -8.95 18.96
CA PRO A 74 -18.10 -10.11 19.58
C PRO A 74 -18.59 -9.74 20.98
N LYS A 75 -19.42 -10.62 21.58
CA LYS A 75 -19.89 -10.42 22.96
C LYS A 75 -18.75 -10.39 23.99
N ASN A 76 -17.72 -11.21 23.78
CA ASN A 76 -16.57 -11.33 24.68
C ASN A 76 -15.29 -11.24 23.82
N PRO A 77 -14.78 -10.03 23.55
CA PRO A 77 -13.57 -9.87 22.76
C PRO A 77 -12.33 -10.35 23.50
N VAL A 78 -11.40 -10.99 22.78
CA VAL A 78 -10.09 -11.42 23.32
C VAL A 78 -9.02 -10.33 23.22
N GLY A 79 -9.31 -9.24 22.51
CA GLY A 79 -8.42 -8.11 22.30
C GLY A 79 -8.92 -7.17 21.20
N LEU A 80 -8.24 -6.05 21.03
CA LEU A 80 -8.44 -5.11 19.92
C LEU A 80 -7.53 -5.51 18.75
N LEU A 81 -8.08 -5.66 17.56
CA LEU A 81 -7.35 -5.83 16.32
C LEU A 81 -7.65 -4.64 15.40
N ASN A 82 -6.66 -3.79 15.15
CA ASN A 82 -6.74 -2.75 14.13
C ASN A 82 -6.33 -3.32 12.79
N PHE A 83 -7.17 -3.13 11.77
CA PHE A 83 -6.85 -3.46 10.39
C PHE A 83 -6.60 -2.19 9.59
N ASN A 84 -5.52 -2.18 8.82
CA ASN A 84 -5.26 -1.13 7.85
C ASN A 84 -4.76 -1.76 6.53
N PRO A 85 -5.53 -1.67 5.43
CA PRO A 85 -5.15 -2.26 4.14
C PRO A 85 -4.07 -1.47 3.40
N GLY A 86 -3.74 -0.27 3.89
CA GLY A 86 -2.80 0.64 3.25
C GLY A 86 -3.46 1.57 2.23
N GLY A 87 -2.97 1.54 0.99
CA GLY A 87 -3.26 2.54 -0.04
C GLY A 87 -2.01 3.33 -0.42
N PRO A 88 -1.57 4.36 0.35
CA PRO A 88 -2.25 5.02 1.47
C PRO A 88 -3.66 5.52 1.17
N ASN A 89 -4.39 5.93 2.22
CA ASN A 89 -5.65 6.66 2.11
C ASN A 89 -6.79 5.88 1.42
N GLN A 90 -6.72 4.55 1.37
CA GLN A 90 -7.87 3.73 0.95
C GLN A 90 -9.00 3.77 1.99
N GLU A 91 -10.20 3.44 1.56
CA GLU A 91 -11.35 3.28 2.45
C GLU A 91 -11.11 2.07 3.34
N VAL A 92 -11.29 2.24 4.65
CA VAL A 92 -10.96 1.19 5.62
C VAL A 92 -12.23 0.65 6.26
N ALA A 93 -13.18 1.52 6.63
CA ALA A 93 -14.34 1.15 7.41
C ALA A 93 -15.21 0.05 6.76
N SER A 94 -15.29 -0.04 5.43
CA SER A 94 -16.01 -1.10 4.72
C SER A 94 -15.49 -2.51 5.04
N ASN A 95 -14.23 -2.67 5.46
CA ASN A 95 -13.68 -3.97 5.83
C ASN A 95 -14.34 -4.55 7.09
N ALA A 96 -14.63 -3.71 8.09
CA ALA A 96 -15.38 -4.15 9.27
C ALA A 96 -16.85 -4.46 8.94
N TRP A 97 -17.42 -3.75 7.96
CA TRP A 97 -18.75 -4.05 7.44
C TRP A 97 -18.79 -5.40 6.72
N ALA A 98 -17.89 -5.63 5.76
CA ALA A 98 -17.76 -6.89 5.04
C ALA A 98 -17.61 -8.06 6.01
N PHE A 99 -16.75 -7.90 7.03
CA PHE A 99 -16.57 -8.93 8.06
C PHE A 99 -17.83 -9.16 8.91
N ALA A 100 -18.56 -8.11 9.31
CA ALA A 100 -19.77 -8.25 10.10
C ALA A 100 -20.95 -8.83 9.31
N LEU A 101 -21.05 -8.49 8.03
CA LEU A 101 -22.08 -8.97 7.11
C LEU A 101 -21.88 -10.44 6.73
N ASN A 102 -20.70 -11.01 7.04
CA ASN A 102 -20.30 -12.33 6.54
C ASN A 102 -20.50 -12.40 5.03
N ASP A 103 -20.08 -11.34 4.35
CA ASP A 103 -20.30 -11.18 2.92
C ASP A 103 -19.39 -12.14 2.15
N THR A 104 -19.89 -13.34 1.91
CA THR A 104 -19.21 -14.37 1.11
C THR A 104 -19.24 -14.07 -0.38
N SER A 105 -19.90 -12.98 -0.82
CA SER A 105 -19.84 -12.54 -2.22
C SER A 105 -18.55 -11.77 -2.52
N ASN A 106 -17.85 -11.32 -1.48
CA ASN A 106 -16.44 -10.98 -1.57
C ASN A 106 -15.63 -12.30 -1.61
N PRO A 107 -14.91 -12.62 -2.71
CA PRO A 107 -14.05 -13.80 -2.80
C PRO A 107 -13.02 -13.89 -1.68
N GLU A 108 -12.77 -12.76 -1.04
CA GLU A 108 -11.91 -12.53 0.10
C GLU A 108 -12.72 -12.46 1.40
N ASP A 109 -13.36 -13.55 1.85
CA ASP A 109 -13.61 -13.73 3.30
C ASP A 109 -12.24 -13.87 3.98
N ILE A 110 -11.52 -12.76 4.07
CA ILE A 110 -10.13 -12.75 4.45
C ILE A 110 -9.99 -12.91 5.94
N PHE A 111 -10.98 -12.51 6.74
CA PHE A 111 -10.88 -12.37 8.20
C PHE A 111 -11.44 -13.56 8.99
N GLY A 112 -11.89 -14.63 8.32
CA GLY A 112 -12.28 -15.87 8.98
C GLY A 112 -11.24 -16.35 10.00
N GLY A 113 -11.66 -16.65 11.21
CA GLY A 113 -10.80 -16.98 12.36
C GLY A 113 -10.45 -15.78 13.26
N LEU A 114 -10.76 -14.55 12.88
CA LEU A 114 -10.51 -13.35 13.70
C LEU A 114 -11.76 -12.87 14.46
N GLU A 115 -12.84 -13.67 14.49
CA GLU A 115 -14.15 -13.34 15.06
C GLU A 115 -14.11 -13.17 16.59
N ALA A 116 -13.03 -13.57 17.24
CA ALA A 116 -12.83 -13.38 18.66
C ALA A 116 -12.38 -11.96 19.02
N PHE A 117 -11.91 -11.16 18.06
CA PHE A 117 -11.39 -9.81 18.30
C PHE A 117 -12.49 -8.74 18.15
N ASP A 118 -12.35 -7.66 18.92
CA ASP A 118 -12.91 -6.37 18.52
C ASP A 118 -12.11 -5.90 17.31
N PHE A 119 -12.64 -6.12 16.11
CA PHE A 119 -12.00 -5.76 14.84
C PHE A 119 -12.31 -4.29 14.55
N LEU A 120 -11.29 -3.45 14.43
CA LEU A 120 -11.35 -2.02 14.19
C LEU A 120 -10.87 -1.70 12.77
N ALA A 121 -11.64 -0.89 12.06
CA ALA A 121 -11.34 -0.37 10.74
C ALA A 121 -11.61 1.14 10.74
N MET A 122 -10.54 1.94 10.78
CA MET A 122 -10.60 3.40 10.85
C MET A 122 -10.14 4.01 9.52
N ASP A 123 -10.98 4.86 8.93
CA ASP A 123 -10.58 5.64 7.76
C ASP A 123 -9.44 6.59 8.17
N THR A 124 -8.43 6.75 7.30
CA THR A 124 -7.30 7.63 7.60
C THR A 124 -7.76 9.08 7.65
N ARG A 125 -7.19 9.89 8.55
CA ARG A 125 -7.48 11.33 8.59
C ARG A 125 -7.35 11.97 7.20
N GLY A 126 -8.27 12.87 6.85
CA GLY A 126 -8.30 13.48 5.52
C GLY A 126 -9.05 12.66 4.47
N THR A 127 -9.61 11.49 4.82
CA THR A 127 -10.26 10.57 3.87
C THR A 127 -11.63 10.15 4.37
N TYR A 128 -12.52 9.80 3.43
CA TYR A 128 -13.83 9.18 3.69
C TYR A 128 -14.58 9.73 4.90
N GLN A 129 -14.81 8.93 5.96
CA GLN A 129 -15.55 9.36 7.15
C GLN A 129 -14.67 10.10 8.17
N SER A 130 -13.36 10.15 7.96
CA SER A 130 -12.36 10.76 8.83
C SER A 130 -11.94 12.14 8.32
N ASN A 131 -12.82 13.13 8.49
CA ASN A 131 -12.57 14.53 8.11
C ASN A 131 -12.04 14.65 6.66
N PRO A 132 -12.83 14.24 5.65
CA PRO A 132 -12.38 14.17 4.27
C PRO A 132 -11.91 15.54 3.76
N LEU A 133 -10.80 15.55 3.04
CA LEU A 133 -10.30 16.77 2.40
C LEU A 133 -11.20 17.18 1.23
N ASN A 134 -11.30 18.49 1.02
CA ASN A 134 -11.91 19.04 -0.18
C ASN A 134 -10.77 19.48 -1.11
N CYS A 135 -10.45 18.62 -2.08
CA CYS A 135 -9.37 18.84 -3.03
C CYS A 135 -9.88 18.72 -4.48
N PRO A 136 -10.50 19.77 -5.04
CA PRO A 136 -10.94 19.72 -6.43
C PRO A 136 -9.76 19.42 -7.37
N LEU A 137 -9.91 18.41 -8.23
CA LEU A 137 -8.89 17.97 -9.18
C LEU A 137 -8.82 18.87 -10.42
N GLY A 138 -9.94 19.51 -10.81
CA GLY A 138 -10.02 20.28 -12.05
C GLY A 138 -9.70 19.41 -13.27
N ASN A 139 -8.79 19.89 -14.13
CA ASN A 139 -8.34 19.18 -15.33
C ASN A 139 -6.95 18.56 -15.14
N LEU A 140 -6.54 18.27 -13.90
CA LEU A 140 -5.26 17.60 -13.65
C LEU A 140 -5.30 16.19 -14.25
N THR A 141 -4.21 15.81 -14.92
CA THR A 141 -4.04 14.47 -15.47
C THR A 141 -2.57 14.08 -15.39
N LEU A 142 -2.29 12.88 -14.89
CA LEU A 142 -0.97 12.27 -14.85
C LEU A 142 -0.64 11.65 -16.21
N PRO A 143 0.57 11.83 -16.73
CA PRO A 143 0.99 11.22 -17.99
C PRO A 143 1.47 9.78 -17.80
N SER A 144 1.57 9.03 -18.90
CA SER A 144 2.15 7.67 -18.94
C SER A 144 3.68 7.64 -18.78
N TYR A 145 4.37 8.76 -18.90
CA TYR A 145 5.84 8.79 -18.93
C TYR A 145 6.44 9.37 -17.64
N LEU A 146 7.62 8.88 -17.26
CA LEU A 146 8.47 9.54 -16.25
C LEU A 146 9.25 10.70 -16.89
N PRO A 147 9.41 11.87 -16.23
CA PRO A 147 10.11 13.03 -16.78
C PRO A 147 11.48 12.73 -17.40
N SER A 148 11.67 13.13 -18.65
CA SER A 148 12.89 13.00 -19.45
C SER A 148 13.58 14.34 -19.70
N THR A 149 12.89 15.45 -19.43
CA THR A 149 13.38 16.84 -19.50
C THR A 149 13.13 17.60 -18.19
N GLU A 150 13.81 18.74 -18.01
CA GLU A 150 13.59 19.62 -16.87
C GLU A 150 12.18 20.21 -16.89
N GLU A 151 11.65 20.51 -18.07
CA GLU A 151 10.30 21.02 -18.28
C GLU A 151 9.24 20.01 -17.83
N GLU A 152 9.37 18.75 -18.21
CA GLU A 152 8.48 17.66 -17.77
C GLU A 152 8.56 17.45 -16.25
N PHE A 153 9.75 17.55 -15.67
CA PHE A 153 9.94 17.41 -14.22
C PHE A 153 9.25 18.55 -13.46
N LYS A 154 9.37 19.79 -13.93
CA LYS A 154 8.63 20.94 -13.39
C LYS A 154 7.12 20.77 -13.57
N SER A 155 6.66 20.19 -14.68
CA SER A 155 5.25 19.87 -14.89
C SER A 155 4.72 18.86 -13.88
N TYR A 156 5.49 17.81 -13.59
CA TYR A 156 5.18 16.82 -12.55
C TYR A 156 5.00 17.48 -11.18
N GLN A 157 5.99 18.26 -10.75
CA GLN A 157 5.89 19.01 -9.50
C GLN A 157 4.70 19.99 -9.52
N GLY A 158 4.46 20.65 -10.66
CA GLY A 158 3.34 21.57 -10.84
C GLY A 158 1.96 20.93 -10.69
N ILE A 159 1.77 19.69 -11.13
CA ILE A 159 0.53 18.92 -10.90
C ILE A 159 0.29 18.78 -9.40
N MET A 160 1.30 18.30 -8.66
CA MET A 160 1.18 18.09 -7.22
C MET A 160 1.03 19.41 -6.44
N SER A 161 1.76 20.46 -6.80
CA SER A 161 1.62 21.78 -6.17
C SER A 161 0.23 22.38 -6.40
N THR A 162 -0.35 22.19 -7.59
CA THR A 162 -1.70 22.66 -7.91
C THR A 162 -2.75 21.91 -7.09
N PHE A 163 -2.61 20.59 -7.00
CA PHE A 163 -3.49 19.76 -6.18
C PHE A 163 -3.37 20.08 -4.68
N ALA A 164 -2.14 20.19 -4.16
CA ALA A 164 -1.90 20.58 -2.76
C ALA A 164 -2.52 21.95 -2.45
N LYS A 165 -2.40 22.91 -3.36
CA LYS A 165 -3.04 24.22 -3.21
C LYS A 165 -4.56 24.13 -3.17
N SER A 166 -5.17 23.30 -4.02
CA SER A 166 -6.63 23.14 -3.99
C SER A 166 -7.10 22.54 -2.66
N CYS A 167 -6.35 21.56 -2.12
CA CYS A 167 -6.60 21.04 -0.78
C CYS A 167 -6.49 22.11 0.31
N ILE A 168 -5.40 22.89 0.30
CA ILE A 168 -5.13 23.93 1.31
C ILE A 168 -6.22 25.00 1.31
N ASP A 169 -6.64 25.45 0.13
CA ASP A 169 -7.60 26.54 -0.01
C ASP A 169 -9.03 26.12 0.37
N ASN A 170 -9.37 24.82 0.27
CA ASN A 170 -10.76 24.35 0.37
C ASN A 170 -11.05 23.40 1.55
N SER A 171 -10.02 22.80 2.15
CA SER A 171 -10.21 21.84 3.26
C SER A 171 -10.38 22.52 4.60
N THR A 172 -11.10 21.86 5.50
CA THR A 172 -11.35 22.34 6.87
C THR A 172 -11.02 21.26 7.90
N PRO A 173 -10.55 21.64 9.11
CA PRO A 173 -10.19 23.00 9.53
C PRO A 173 -8.95 23.54 8.78
N PRO A 174 -8.75 24.87 8.72
CA PRO A 174 -7.57 25.45 8.08
C PRO A 174 -6.26 24.87 8.65
N GLY A 175 -5.34 24.51 7.77
CA GLY A 175 -4.05 23.90 8.14
C GLY A 175 -4.05 22.37 8.19
N VAL A 176 -5.20 21.69 8.03
CA VAL A 176 -5.28 20.22 8.09
C VAL A 176 -4.33 19.48 7.15
N VAL A 177 -4.02 20.08 6.00
CA VAL A 177 -3.13 19.49 4.98
C VAL A 177 -1.69 19.31 5.48
N GLU A 178 -1.25 20.05 6.50
CA GLU A 178 0.08 19.88 7.12
C GLU A 178 0.15 18.63 8.03
N TYR A 179 -1.00 18.10 8.46
CA TYR A 179 -1.10 17.06 9.49
C TYR A 179 -1.62 15.73 8.93
N LEU A 180 -1.28 15.41 7.68
CA LEU A 180 -1.71 14.20 6.95
C LEU A 180 -0.68 13.05 6.97
N ALA A 181 0.54 13.30 7.45
CA ALA A 181 1.58 12.27 7.51
C ALA A 181 1.20 11.13 8.47
N THR A 182 1.75 9.94 8.25
CA THR A 182 1.42 8.74 9.02
C THR A 182 1.75 8.89 10.50
N LYS A 183 2.73 9.73 10.85
CA LYS A 183 3.04 10.06 12.26
C LYS A 183 1.82 10.58 13.02
N GLN A 184 0.88 11.23 12.32
CA GLN A 184 -0.37 11.66 12.89
C GLN A 184 -1.46 10.57 12.88
N THR A 185 -1.47 9.68 11.89
CA THR A 185 -2.39 8.53 11.85
C THR A 185 -2.12 7.55 13.00
N ILE A 186 -0.85 7.31 13.37
CA ILE A 186 -0.54 6.43 14.51
C ILE A 186 -0.99 7.02 15.87
N GLU A 187 -1.13 8.34 15.95
CA GLU A 187 -1.69 9.02 17.12
C GLU A 187 -3.20 8.82 17.20
N ASP A 188 -3.86 8.80 16.05
CA ASP A 188 -5.29 8.50 15.94
C ASP A 188 -5.58 7.07 16.38
N TRP A 189 -4.79 6.11 15.92
CA TRP A 189 -4.88 4.72 16.37
C TRP A 189 -4.66 4.60 17.88
N ASN A 190 -3.68 5.31 18.44
CA ASN A 190 -3.43 5.29 19.89
C ASN A 190 -4.58 5.93 20.68
N SER A 191 -5.16 7.01 20.17
CA SER A 191 -6.33 7.67 20.77
C SER A 191 -7.56 6.77 20.75
N LEU A 192 -7.83 6.07 19.64
CA LEU A 192 -8.91 5.08 19.54
C LEU A 192 -8.70 3.91 20.48
N ARG A 193 -7.50 3.32 20.52
CA ARG A 193 -7.16 2.24 21.47
C ARG A 193 -7.50 2.66 22.90
N ALA A 194 -7.02 3.84 23.32
CA ALA A 194 -7.25 4.35 24.66
C ALA A 194 -8.74 4.63 24.93
N ALA A 195 -9.45 5.24 23.98
CA ALA A 195 -10.87 5.56 24.10
C ALA A 195 -11.77 4.30 24.13
N LEU A 196 -11.34 3.22 23.46
CA LEU A 196 -11.98 1.89 23.53
C LEU A 196 -11.66 1.14 24.83
N GLY A 197 -10.73 1.63 25.64
CA GLY A 197 -10.37 1.06 26.94
C GLY A 197 -9.37 -0.11 26.88
N TYR A 198 -8.67 -0.29 25.75
CA TYR A 198 -7.66 -1.34 25.61
C TYR A 198 -6.27 -0.84 26.02
N ASP A 199 -5.53 -1.61 26.80
CA ASP A 199 -4.14 -1.27 27.14
C ASP A 199 -3.19 -1.50 25.94
N LYS A 200 -3.45 -2.55 25.16
CA LYS A 200 -2.67 -2.92 23.98
C LYS A 200 -3.55 -3.13 22.77
N MET A 201 -2.95 -3.02 21.60
CA MET A 201 -3.58 -3.24 20.31
C MET A 201 -2.81 -4.33 19.56
N SER A 202 -3.53 -5.21 18.86
CA SER A 202 -2.99 -6.03 17.77
C SER A 202 -3.20 -5.29 16.45
N LEU A 203 -2.34 -5.53 15.46
CA LEU A 203 -2.40 -4.89 14.15
C LEU A 203 -2.27 -5.94 13.05
N LEU A 204 -3.09 -5.80 12.03
CA LEU A 204 -2.86 -6.36 10.70
C LEU A 204 -2.75 -5.19 9.73
N GLY A 205 -1.51 -4.83 9.38
CA GLY A 205 -1.20 -3.68 8.52
C GLY A 205 -0.60 -4.15 7.21
N VAL A 206 -1.33 -3.97 6.10
CA VAL A 206 -0.90 -4.37 4.76
C VAL A 206 -0.41 -3.15 4.00
N SER A 207 0.59 -3.31 3.14
CA SER A 207 1.05 -2.24 2.25
C SER A 207 1.48 -1.01 3.04
N TYR A 208 0.95 0.19 2.76
CA TYR A 208 1.20 1.38 3.56
C TYR A 208 0.78 1.27 5.04
N GLY A 209 -0.13 0.34 5.38
CA GLY A 209 -0.45 -0.04 6.75
C GLY A 209 0.75 -0.63 7.50
N SER A 210 1.69 -1.26 6.80
CA SER A 210 2.97 -1.73 7.36
C SER A 210 3.86 -0.56 7.83
N TYR A 211 3.91 0.54 7.07
CA TYR A 211 4.64 1.76 7.42
C TYR A 211 4.09 2.36 8.73
N GLY A 212 2.76 2.48 8.83
CA GLY A 212 2.09 2.89 10.06
C GLY A 212 2.30 1.93 11.22
N GLY A 213 2.27 0.62 10.97
CA GLY A 213 2.52 -0.41 11.98
C GLY A 213 3.91 -0.34 12.58
N ALA A 214 4.93 -0.23 11.73
CA ALA A 214 6.32 -0.05 12.13
C ALA A 214 6.53 1.23 12.94
N LEU A 215 5.92 2.34 12.52
CA LEU A 215 5.94 3.63 13.24
C LEU A 215 5.26 3.53 14.61
N TYR A 216 4.08 2.91 14.69
CA TYR A 216 3.36 2.71 15.95
C TYR A 216 4.17 1.84 16.90
N ALA A 217 4.72 0.72 16.41
CA ALA A 217 5.51 -0.21 17.20
C ALA A 217 6.77 0.43 17.81
N SER A 218 7.40 1.36 17.08
CA SER A 218 8.55 2.11 17.59
C SER A 218 8.18 3.18 18.61
N LYS A 219 7.07 3.91 18.37
CA LYS A 219 6.65 5.02 19.23
C LYS A 219 5.93 4.57 20.51
N TYR A 220 5.14 3.50 20.41
CA TYR A 220 4.29 2.96 21.47
C TYR A 220 4.57 1.49 21.78
N PRO A 221 5.84 1.08 22.02
CA PRO A 221 6.20 -0.33 22.20
C PRO A 221 5.45 -1.00 23.36
N GLN A 222 5.06 -0.24 24.40
CA GLN A 222 4.28 -0.75 25.53
C GLN A 222 2.82 -1.09 25.18
N HIS A 223 2.29 -0.53 24.09
CA HIS A 223 0.90 -0.73 23.64
C HIS A 223 0.78 -1.73 22.49
N VAL A 224 1.85 -2.45 22.16
CA VAL A 224 1.88 -3.51 21.15
C VAL A 224 1.52 -4.86 21.79
N ASP A 225 0.56 -5.55 21.17
CA ASP A 225 0.27 -6.97 21.41
C ASP A 225 0.80 -7.82 20.24
N ARG A 226 -0.02 -8.10 19.22
CA ARG A 226 0.35 -8.97 18.09
C ARG A 226 0.31 -8.17 16.80
N PHE A 227 1.47 -7.76 16.32
CA PHE A 227 1.61 -6.96 15.10
C PHE A 227 2.05 -7.84 13.94
N VAL A 228 1.18 -7.95 12.94
CA VAL A 228 1.49 -8.44 11.59
C VAL A 228 1.58 -7.24 10.68
N ILE A 229 2.72 -7.12 10.02
CA ILE A 229 2.89 -6.20 8.89
C ILE A 229 3.19 -7.02 7.64
N ASP A 230 2.41 -6.82 6.59
CA ASP A 230 2.46 -7.57 5.33
C ASP A 230 2.64 -6.58 4.17
N ALA A 231 3.35 -6.97 3.11
CA ALA A 231 3.65 -6.13 1.95
C ALA A 231 4.35 -4.82 2.37
N ILE A 232 5.65 -4.92 2.66
CA ILE A 232 6.34 -3.93 3.50
C ILE A 232 6.74 -2.67 2.74
N TYR A 233 6.21 -1.52 3.17
CA TYR A 233 6.71 -0.19 2.82
C TYR A 233 7.56 0.36 3.99
N SER A 234 8.88 0.33 3.84
CA SER A 234 9.82 0.66 4.92
C SER A 234 10.23 2.12 4.96
N ARG A 235 10.39 2.65 6.18
CA ARG A 235 11.05 3.94 6.42
C ARG A 235 12.57 3.76 6.44
N GLY A 236 13.29 4.69 5.83
CA GLY A 236 14.76 4.72 5.76
C GLY A 236 15.35 4.19 4.46
N VAL A 237 14.50 3.71 3.54
CA VAL A 237 14.91 3.33 2.19
C VAL A 237 15.18 4.60 1.39
N ARG A 238 16.35 4.69 0.74
CA ARG A 238 16.72 5.86 -0.08
C ARG A 238 15.86 5.92 -1.32
N ASN A 239 15.67 7.12 -1.90
CA ASN A 239 14.84 7.24 -3.11
C ASN A 239 15.38 6.39 -4.27
N VAL A 240 16.72 6.25 -4.38
CA VAL A 240 17.35 5.36 -5.37
C VAL A 240 17.01 3.89 -5.16
N ASP A 241 16.98 3.45 -3.90
CA ASP A 241 16.68 2.06 -3.58
C ASP A 241 15.22 1.75 -3.92
N LEU A 242 14.27 2.64 -3.58
CA LEU A 242 12.86 2.52 -3.99
C LEU A 242 12.72 2.26 -5.50
N GLY A 243 13.33 3.13 -6.32
CA GLY A 243 13.32 2.98 -7.78
C GLY A 243 13.96 1.67 -8.27
N THR A 244 15.11 1.28 -7.71
CA THR A 244 15.80 0.04 -8.11
C THR A 244 15.05 -1.22 -7.70
N TYR A 245 14.42 -1.22 -6.52
CA TYR A 245 13.67 -2.36 -6.01
C TYR A 245 12.43 -2.59 -6.86
N GLN A 246 11.69 -1.54 -7.17
CA GLN A 246 10.50 -1.66 -8.01
C GLN A 246 10.85 -2.07 -9.45
N MET A 247 11.92 -1.52 -10.02
CA MET A 247 12.40 -1.95 -11.33
C MET A 247 12.79 -3.43 -11.35
N SER A 248 13.46 -3.91 -10.29
CA SER A 248 13.80 -5.33 -10.14
C SER A 248 12.55 -6.20 -9.98
N ALA A 249 11.50 -5.70 -9.32
CA ALA A 249 10.22 -6.40 -9.19
C ALA A 249 9.49 -6.54 -10.52
N VAL A 250 9.37 -5.47 -11.32
CA VAL A 250 8.74 -5.56 -12.66
C VAL A 250 9.51 -6.54 -13.56
N ASN A 251 10.85 -6.49 -13.54
CA ASN A 251 11.67 -7.44 -14.30
C ASN A 251 11.38 -8.89 -13.89
N ARG A 252 11.25 -9.17 -12.59
CA ARG A 252 10.87 -10.50 -12.10
C ARG A 252 9.47 -10.88 -12.56
N LEU A 253 8.50 -9.97 -12.50
CA LEU A 253 7.12 -10.25 -12.91
C LEU A 253 6.96 -10.55 -14.40
N LEU A 254 7.75 -9.94 -15.29
CA LEU A 254 7.77 -10.36 -16.69
C LEU A 254 8.28 -11.80 -16.87
N LEU A 255 9.23 -12.24 -16.05
CA LEU A 255 9.68 -13.63 -16.04
C LEU A 255 8.65 -14.57 -15.40
N ARG A 256 7.82 -14.06 -14.48
CA ARG A 256 6.70 -14.80 -13.88
C ARG A 256 5.57 -15.01 -14.88
N ALA A 257 5.22 -13.99 -15.66
CA ALA A 257 4.30 -14.12 -16.79
C ALA A 257 4.78 -15.18 -17.81
N ASP A 258 6.09 -15.25 -18.06
CA ASP A 258 6.71 -16.30 -18.88
C ASP A 258 6.59 -17.68 -18.23
N ALA A 259 6.94 -17.80 -16.94
CA ALA A 259 6.82 -19.05 -16.19
C ALA A 259 5.36 -19.56 -16.12
N TYR A 260 4.38 -18.66 -16.03
CA TYR A 260 2.97 -18.97 -16.15
C TYR A 260 2.64 -19.52 -17.55
N CYS A 261 3.03 -18.81 -18.60
CA CYS A 261 2.81 -19.21 -19.99
C CYS A 261 3.41 -20.58 -20.32
N LEU A 262 4.57 -20.92 -19.75
CA LEU A 262 5.20 -22.23 -19.90
C LEU A 262 4.37 -23.37 -19.34
N ASN A 263 3.58 -23.11 -18.29
CA ASN A 263 2.75 -24.11 -17.63
C ASN A 263 1.29 -24.09 -18.10
N ASP A 264 0.89 -23.08 -18.87
CA ASP A 264 -0.44 -22.98 -19.46
C ASP A 264 -0.42 -23.17 -20.99
N THR A 265 -0.98 -24.30 -21.44
CA THR A 265 -1.11 -24.62 -22.87
C THR A 265 -2.04 -23.68 -23.64
N SER A 266 -2.87 -22.89 -22.95
CA SER A 266 -3.74 -21.89 -23.57
C SER A 266 -3.00 -20.60 -23.93
N CYS A 267 -1.84 -20.35 -23.32
CA CYS A 267 -1.05 -19.16 -23.59
C CYS A 267 -0.62 -19.08 -25.07
N PRO A 268 -0.83 -17.95 -25.76
CA PRO A 268 -0.46 -17.78 -27.18
C PRO A 268 1.05 -17.95 -27.46
N PHE A 269 1.87 -17.82 -26.42
CA PHE A 269 3.32 -17.91 -26.47
C PHE A 269 3.88 -19.26 -25.94
N HIS A 270 3.01 -20.23 -25.60
CA HIS A 270 3.42 -21.49 -24.99
C HIS A 270 4.41 -22.28 -25.86
N ALA A 271 4.18 -22.35 -27.17
CA ALA A 271 5.00 -23.13 -28.10
C ALA A 271 6.40 -22.54 -28.33
N GLN A 272 6.59 -21.26 -28.05
CA GLN A 272 7.85 -20.53 -28.19
C GLN A 272 8.81 -20.84 -27.03
N GLY A 273 8.29 -21.35 -25.91
CA GLY A 273 9.07 -21.79 -24.77
C GLY A 273 9.64 -20.62 -23.96
N LYS A 274 10.68 -20.92 -23.16
CA LYS A 274 11.19 -20.02 -22.13
C LYS A 274 11.76 -18.73 -22.74
N GLY A 275 11.33 -17.59 -22.24
CA GLY A 275 11.73 -16.24 -22.68
C GLY A 275 10.82 -15.64 -23.75
N ALA A 276 9.71 -16.27 -24.08
CA ALA A 276 8.78 -15.79 -25.09
C ALA A 276 8.06 -14.50 -24.67
N ILE A 277 7.68 -14.35 -23.40
CA ILE A 277 6.98 -13.15 -22.91
C ILE A 277 7.90 -11.92 -22.87
N PRO A 278 9.12 -11.97 -22.31
CA PRO A 278 10.07 -10.86 -22.42
C PRO A 278 10.39 -10.48 -23.87
N ALA A 279 10.51 -11.46 -24.77
CA ALA A 279 10.76 -11.21 -26.20
C ALA A 279 9.55 -10.53 -26.88
N ALA A 280 8.33 -10.98 -26.58
CA ALA A 280 7.10 -10.35 -27.07
C ALA A 280 6.96 -8.92 -26.59
N PHE A 281 7.22 -8.66 -25.30
CA PHE A 281 7.22 -7.31 -24.74
C PHE A 281 8.23 -6.39 -25.43
N ALA A 282 9.46 -6.86 -25.64
CA ALA A 282 10.49 -6.10 -26.36
C ALA A 282 10.10 -5.77 -27.81
N GLU A 283 9.49 -6.72 -28.52
CA GLU A 283 9.00 -6.49 -29.89
C GLU A 283 7.82 -5.52 -29.94
N VAL A 284 6.88 -5.60 -28.98
CA VAL A 284 5.79 -4.63 -28.83
C VAL A 284 6.36 -3.22 -28.62
N LEU A 285 7.36 -3.05 -27.76
CA LEU A 285 8.03 -1.75 -27.58
C LEU A 285 8.70 -1.26 -28.87
N SER A 286 9.35 -2.15 -29.61
CA SER A 286 9.99 -1.84 -30.90
C SER A 286 8.96 -1.35 -31.94
N GLN A 287 7.83 -2.05 -32.07
CA GLN A 287 6.75 -1.67 -32.98
C GLN A 287 6.10 -0.35 -32.59
N ALA A 288 5.85 -0.12 -31.29
CA ALA A 288 5.35 1.16 -30.78
C ALA A 288 6.32 2.31 -31.09
N ALA A 289 7.63 2.10 -30.90
CA ALA A 289 8.65 3.10 -31.21
C ALA A 289 8.72 3.43 -32.72
N ALA A 290 8.44 2.46 -33.58
CA ALA A 290 8.35 2.64 -35.03
C ALA A 290 7.02 3.27 -35.50
N GLY A 291 6.04 3.45 -34.61
CA GLY A 291 4.70 3.90 -34.96
C GLY A 291 3.84 2.85 -35.67
N ASN A 292 4.20 1.57 -35.56
CA ASN A 292 3.53 0.44 -36.20
C ASN A 292 2.32 -0.05 -35.38
N THR A 293 1.40 0.85 -35.07
CA THR A 293 0.33 0.65 -34.08
C THR A 293 -1.08 0.65 -34.69
N SER A 294 -1.21 0.21 -35.95
CA SER A 294 -2.47 0.01 -36.67
C SER A 294 -3.45 1.19 -36.59
N ASN A 295 -2.98 2.41 -36.90
CA ASN A 295 -3.73 3.67 -36.81
C ASN A 295 -4.19 4.08 -35.39
N THR A 296 -3.77 3.35 -34.36
CA THR A 296 -3.83 3.78 -32.98
C THR A 296 -2.57 4.57 -32.65
N THR A 297 -2.62 5.61 -31.82
CA THR A 297 -1.41 6.24 -31.29
C THR A 297 -1.05 5.59 -29.95
N VAL A 298 -0.16 4.58 -29.98
CA VAL A 298 0.41 3.97 -28.77
C VAL A 298 1.91 4.18 -28.79
N THR A 299 2.43 4.80 -27.73
CA THR A 299 3.87 5.04 -27.57
C THR A 299 4.51 3.95 -26.69
N PRO A 300 5.85 3.77 -26.74
CA PRO A 300 6.53 2.89 -25.80
C PRO A 300 6.24 3.22 -24.33
N THR A 301 6.08 4.51 -23.98
CA THR A 301 5.75 4.91 -22.61
C THR A 301 4.35 4.50 -22.19
N ASP A 302 3.38 4.49 -23.12
CA ASP A 302 2.03 3.97 -22.83
C ASP A 302 2.08 2.48 -22.53
N VAL A 303 2.76 1.70 -23.39
CA VAL A 303 2.95 0.25 -23.17
C VAL A 303 3.56 -0.03 -21.81
N ARG A 304 4.65 0.68 -21.46
CA ARG A 304 5.37 0.50 -20.20
C ARG A 304 4.50 0.81 -18.99
N ALA A 305 3.79 1.94 -19.02
CA ALA A 305 2.96 2.36 -17.91
C ALA A 305 1.74 1.45 -17.74
N VAL A 306 1.03 1.14 -18.84
CA VAL A 306 -0.15 0.28 -18.81
C VAL A 306 0.21 -1.14 -18.37
N VAL A 307 1.28 -1.74 -18.91
CA VAL A 307 1.74 -3.07 -18.46
C VAL A 307 2.08 -3.05 -16.97
N THR A 308 2.78 -2.02 -16.49
CA THR A 308 3.15 -1.94 -15.06
C THR A 308 1.94 -1.72 -14.16
N LEU A 309 1.01 -0.83 -14.52
CA LEU A 309 -0.09 -0.40 -13.66
C LEU A 309 -1.30 -1.32 -13.71
N GLU A 310 -1.69 -1.79 -14.89
CA GLU A 310 -2.93 -2.55 -15.07
C GLU A 310 -2.73 -4.05 -14.99
N PHE A 311 -1.57 -4.55 -15.45
CA PHE A 311 -1.35 -5.98 -15.60
C PHE A 311 -0.41 -6.57 -14.56
N LEU A 312 0.47 -5.78 -13.96
CA LEU A 312 1.51 -6.28 -13.04
C LEU A 312 1.39 -5.75 -11.60
N SER A 313 0.68 -4.64 -11.39
CA SER A 313 0.49 -4.04 -10.06
C SER A 313 -0.67 -4.69 -9.32
N ALA A 314 -0.62 -4.63 -7.99
CA ALA A 314 -1.53 -5.31 -7.08
C ALA A 314 -1.51 -6.84 -7.29
N ASN A 315 -2.51 -7.40 -7.97
CA ASN A 315 -2.57 -8.82 -8.29
C ASN A 315 -2.28 -9.00 -9.80
N PRO A 316 -1.14 -9.59 -10.21
CA PRO A 316 -0.79 -9.71 -11.62
C PRO A 316 -1.79 -10.52 -12.45
N LEU A 317 -2.15 -9.95 -13.60
CA LEU A 317 -3.05 -10.53 -14.60
C LEU A 317 -2.23 -11.17 -15.73
N PHE A 318 -1.52 -12.27 -15.42
CA PHE A 318 -0.62 -12.91 -16.38
C PHE A 318 -1.32 -13.43 -17.65
N PRO A 319 -2.49 -14.10 -17.58
CA PRO A 319 -3.20 -14.53 -18.80
C PRO A 319 -3.51 -13.34 -19.72
N GLU A 320 -4.06 -12.27 -19.16
CA GLU A 320 -4.44 -11.08 -19.91
C GLU A 320 -3.21 -10.36 -20.45
N LEU A 321 -2.12 -10.24 -19.67
CA LEU A 321 -0.86 -9.67 -20.14
C LEU A 321 -0.35 -10.43 -21.38
N ASN A 322 -0.32 -11.76 -21.29
CA ASN A 322 0.14 -12.61 -22.39
C ASN A 322 -0.78 -12.46 -23.61
N GLU A 323 -2.09 -12.36 -23.42
CA GLU A 323 -3.05 -12.12 -24.50
C GLU A 323 -2.85 -10.74 -25.14
N VAL A 324 -2.72 -9.66 -24.37
CA VAL A 324 -2.60 -8.30 -24.94
C VAL A 324 -1.30 -8.10 -25.69
N LEU A 325 -0.20 -8.73 -25.25
CA LEU A 325 1.05 -8.73 -26.02
C LEU A 325 0.88 -9.46 -27.36
N TYR A 326 0.20 -10.61 -27.36
CA TYR A 326 -0.10 -11.33 -28.60
C TYR A 326 -1.00 -10.51 -29.54
N LEU A 327 -2.05 -9.90 -29.01
CA LEU A 327 -2.97 -9.06 -29.77
C LEU A 327 -2.26 -7.85 -30.40
N ALA A 328 -1.37 -7.18 -29.66
CA ALA A 328 -0.60 -6.03 -30.15
C ALA A 328 0.31 -6.43 -31.33
N LEU A 329 1.03 -7.55 -31.21
CA LEU A 329 1.86 -8.10 -32.30
C LEU A 329 1.04 -8.50 -33.55
N ASN A 330 -0.27 -8.71 -33.39
CA ASN A 330 -1.21 -9.00 -34.47
C ASN A 330 -2.08 -7.78 -34.84
N GLY A 331 -1.67 -6.58 -34.42
CA GLY A 331 -2.23 -5.31 -34.86
C GLY A 331 -3.37 -4.75 -34.01
N ASN A 332 -3.77 -5.39 -32.90
CA ASN A 332 -4.76 -4.84 -31.96
C ASN A 332 -4.07 -4.26 -30.72
N TRP A 333 -3.97 -2.94 -30.67
CA TRP A 333 -3.25 -2.18 -29.64
C TRP A 333 -4.15 -1.62 -28.54
N THR A 334 -5.45 -1.94 -28.56
CA THR A 334 -6.48 -1.26 -27.75
C THR A 334 -6.18 -1.29 -26.26
N ALA A 335 -5.75 -2.44 -25.74
CA ALA A 335 -5.48 -2.63 -24.32
C ALA A 335 -4.17 -2.00 -23.83
N LEU A 336 -3.33 -1.46 -24.73
CA LEU A 336 -2.04 -0.82 -24.40
C LEU A 336 -2.09 0.71 -24.57
N GLN A 337 -3.28 1.28 -24.82
CA GLN A 337 -3.45 2.72 -24.96
C GLN A 337 -3.49 3.43 -23.60
N TRP A 338 -2.68 4.47 -23.44
CA TRP A 338 -2.94 5.48 -22.41
C TRP A 338 -3.97 6.48 -22.93
N THR A 339 -5.25 6.17 -22.73
CA THR A 339 -6.33 7.05 -23.18
C THR A 339 -6.53 8.22 -22.22
N ASP A 340 -7.15 9.30 -22.70
CA ASP A 340 -7.59 10.41 -21.82
C ASP A 340 -8.50 9.89 -20.69
N ALA A 341 -9.37 8.92 -20.98
CA ALA A 341 -10.23 8.30 -19.98
C ALA A 341 -9.42 7.55 -18.92
N PHE A 342 -8.41 6.79 -19.34
CA PHE A 342 -7.49 6.08 -18.44
C PHE A 342 -6.74 7.06 -17.54
N GLY A 343 -6.10 8.07 -18.14
CA GLY A 343 -5.34 9.07 -17.41
C GLY A 343 -6.19 9.83 -16.39
N ILE A 344 -7.44 10.18 -16.74
CA ILE A 344 -8.39 10.85 -15.83
C ILE A 344 -8.72 9.96 -14.64
N VAL A 345 -9.12 8.70 -14.88
CA VAL A 345 -9.48 7.76 -13.81
C VAL A 345 -8.28 7.48 -12.91
N TYR A 346 -7.12 7.21 -13.51
CA TYR A 346 -5.87 6.99 -12.78
C TYR A 346 -5.51 8.19 -11.90
N THR A 347 -5.62 9.41 -12.44
CA THR A 347 -5.33 10.64 -11.68
C THR A 347 -6.27 10.84 -10.51
N ALA A 348 -7.57 10.59 -10.72
CA ALA A 348 -8.58 10.72 -9.67
C ALA A 348 -8.33 9.76 -8.50
N ASN A 349 -7.80 8.57 -8.79
CA ASN A 349 -7.44 7.59 -7.76
C ASN A 349 -6.06 7.89 -7.13
N ALA A 350 -5.08 8.31 -7.91
CA ALA A 350 -3.70 8.44 -7.45
C ALA A 350 -3.43 9.70 -6.62
N LEU A 351 -4.00 10.86 -6.98
CA LEU A 351 -3.70 12.12 -6.27
C LEU A 351 -4.13 12.12 -4.79
N PRO A 352 -5.31 11.60 -4.40
CA PRO A 352 -5.67 11.45 -2.98
C PRO A 352 -4.68 10.57 -2.20
N VAL A 353 -4.20 9.47 -2.80
CA VAL A 353 -3.18 8.58 -2.22
C VAL A 353 -1.88 9.36 -1.96
N PHE A 354 -1.46 10.20 -2.91
CA PHE A 354 -0.24 10.99 -2.77
C PHE A 354 -0.24 11.98 -1.61
N THR A 355 -1.40 12.38 -1.05
CA THR A 355 -1.42 13.36 0.06
C THR A 355 -0.68 12.86 1.31
N ALA A 356 -0.92 11.61 1.73
CA ALA A 356 -0.22 11.02 2.87
C ALA A 356 1.19 10.58 2.48
N LEU A 357 1.35 9.96 1.30
CA LEU A 357 2.66 9.52 0.82
C LEU A 357 3.65 10.69 0.73
N CYS A 358 3.27 11.81 0.10
CA CYS A 358 4.15 12.97 0.00
C CYS A 358 4.37 13.69 1.33
N ALA A 359 3.42 13.61 2.28
CA ALA A 359 3.58 14.15 3.62
C ALA A 359 4.58 13.34 4.47
N ASP A 360 4.77 12.06 4.16
CA ASP A 360 5.80 11.21 4.79
C ASP A 360 7.13 11.21 4.02
N LEU A 361 7.08 11.29 2.69
CA LEU A 361 8.24 11.11 1.83
C LEU A 361 9.27 12.24 1.97
N HIS A 362 10.52 11.85 2.21
CA HIS A 362 11.68 12.70 2.04
C HIS A 362 12.22 12.58 0.60
N ILE A 363 12.56 13.72 -0.02
CA ILE A 363 13.19 13.78 -1.33
C ILE A 363 14.66 14.16 -1.17
N ASP A 364 15.56 13.21 -1.39
CA ASP A 364 17.01 13.34 -1.14
C ASP A 364 17.63 14.51 -1.92
N ASN A 365 17.22 14.70 -3.18
CA ASN A 365 17.63 15.80 -4.05
C ASN A 365 16.50 16.20 -4.99
N ASN A 366 15.74 17.24 -4.61
CA ASN A 366 14.56 17.73 -5.35
C ASN A 366 14.91 18.66 -6.53
N THR A 367 15.94 18.32 -7.31
CA THR A 367 16.33 19.03 -8.53
C THR A 367 16.20 18.11 -9.74
N TRP A 368 16.12 18.68 -10.94
CA TRP A 368 16.11 17.88 -12.18
C TRP A 368 17.34 16.96 -12.29
N GLU A 369 18.54 17.45 -11.99
CA GLU A 369 19.75 16.62 -12.03
C GLU A 369 19.72 15.49 -10.97
N GLY A 370 19.13 15.75 -9.80
CA GLY A 370 18.86 14.73 -8.79
C GLY A 370 17.93 13.64 -9.30
N TYR A 371 16.78 14.03 -9.86
CA TYR A 371 15.79 13.11 -10.40
C TYR A 371 16.32 12.31 -11.61
N LYS A 372 17.08 12.95 -12.48
CA LYS A 372 17.73 12.32 -13.63
C LYS A 372 18.77 11.29 -13.18
N ALA A 373 19.60 11.60 -12.18
CA ALA A 373 20.56 10.66 -11.61
C ALA A 373 19.86 9.46 -10.95
N LEU A 374 18.77 9.73 -10.22
CA LEU A 374 17.90 8.73 -9.63
C LEU A 374 17.35 7.76 -10.69
N LYS A 375 16.69 8.30 -11.73
CA LYS A 375 16.15 7.50 -12.84
C LYS A 375 17.22 6.65 -13.51
N LYS A 376 18.38 7.25 -13.78
CA LYS A 376 19.50 6.54 -14.39
C LYS A 376 19.91 5.34 -13.54
N ALA A 377 20.10 5.53 -12.24
CA ALA A 377 20.50 4.44 -11.33
C ALA A 377 19.43 3.35 -11.23
N ALA A 378 18.14 3.73 -11.16
CA ALA A 378 17.04 2.76 -11.17
C ALA A 378 17.00 1.92 -12.46
N PHE A 379 17.32 2.53 -13.61
CA PHE A 379 17.30 1.82 -14.90
C PHE A 379 18.56 0.99 -15.18
N GLU A 380 19.61 1.08 -14.36
CA GLU A 380 20.79 0.21 -14.48
C GLU A 380 20.47 -1.26 -14.18
N VAL A 381 19.42 -1.53 -13.39
CA VAL A 381 18.93 -2.88 -13.10
C VAL A 381 17.78 -3.31 -14.02
N ASP A 382 17.38 -2.46 -14.98
CA ASP A 382 16.27 -2.74 -15.89
C ASP A 382 16.69 -3.64 -17.06
N THR A 383 16.42 -4.94 -16.94
CA THR A 383 16.77 -5.92 -17.98
C THR A 383 15.79 -5.97 -19.14
N ALA A 384 14.54 -5.52 -18.94
CA ALA A 384 13.45 -5.64 -19.89
C ALA A 384 13.05 -4.31 -20.55
N ARG A 385 13.74 -3.20 -20.23
CA ARG A 385 13.43 -1.85 -20.75
C ARG A 385 12.03 -1.38 -20.38
N ILE A 386 11.59 -1.72 -19.18
CA ILE A 386 10.36 -1.22 -18.55
C ILE A 386 10.41 0.30 -18.43
N GLU A 387 11.52 0.88 -17.96
CA GLU A 387 11.76 2.33 -17.85
C GLU A 387 10.58 3.13 -17.22
N TYR A 388 9.77 2.48 -16.38
CA TYR A 388 8.63 3.02 -15.66
C TYR A 388 8.57 2.42 -14.25
N ALA A 389 8.30 3.25 -13.24
CA ALA A 389 8.17 2.85 -11.85
C ALA A 389 7.26 3.86 -11.13
N GLN A 390 6.25 3.36 -10.42
CA GLN A 390 5.35 4.15 -9.58
C GLN A 390 6.12 4.95 -8.52
N ASP A 391 7.17 4.38 -7.91
CA ASP A 391 8.00 5.07 -6.92
C ASP A 391 8.78 6.24 -7.52
N LEU A 392 9.21 6.12 -8.78
CA LEU A 392 9.85 7.23 -9.49
C LEU A 392 8.82 8.31 -9.88
N SER A 393 7.58 7.93 -10.20
CA SER A 393 6.48 8.88 -10.36
C SER A 393 6.20 9.61 -9.04
N ALA A 394 6.14 8.87 -7.92
CA ALA A 394 5.91 9.41 -6.60
C ALA A 394 6.99 10.43 -6.21
N VAL A 395 8.27 10.10 -6.35
CA VAL A 395 9.39 11.01 -6.05
C VAL A 395 9.31 12.28 -6.93
N GLY A 396 8.98 12.15 -8.21
CA GLY A 396 8.85 13.29 -9.12
C GLY A 396 7.68 14.21 -8.75
N LEU A 397 6.52 13.65 -8.42
CA LEU A 397 5.31 14.38 -8.03
C LEU A 397 5.47 15.02 -6.65
N CYS A 398 5.90 14.25 -5.64
CA CYS A 398 6.00 14.71 -4.26
C CYS A 398 7.03 15.84 -4.07
N GLY A 399 7.95 16.03 -5.01
CA GLY A 399 8.79 17.21 -5.07
C GLY A 399 8.01 18.54 -5.14
N GLY A 400 6.75 18.51 -5.57
CA GLY A 400 5.83 19.66 -5.57
C GLY A 400 4.93 19.78 -4.34
N TRP A 401 5.01 18.85 -3.38
CA TRP A 401 4.23 18.91 -2.14
C TRP A 401 4.85 19.89 -1.13
N PRO A 402 4.07 20.79 -0.50
CA PRO A 402 4.63 21.88 0.31
C PRO A 402 5.08 21.48 1.72
N TYR A 403 4.71 20.29 2.19
CA TYR A 403 5.01 19.79 3.54
C TYR A 403 5.86 18.52 3.45
N PRO A 404 7.19 18.62 3.28
CA PRO A 404 8.04 17.45 3.10
C PRO A 404 8.13 16.62 4.38
N GLY A 405 8.21 15.30 4.20
CA GLY A 405 8.40 14.36 5.29
C GLY A 405 9.87 14.01 5.56
N ASP A 406 10.05 13.00 6.41
CA ASP A 406 11.34 12.55 6.93
C ASP A 406 11.52 11.02 6.77
N SER A 407 10.92 10.43 5.74
CA SER A 407 10.98 8.99 5.48
C SER A 407 12.39 8.44 5.28
N ASN A 408 13.41 9.28 5.11
CA ASN A 408 14.81 8.86 4.97
C ASN A 408 15.46 8.40 6.29
N VAL A 409 14.81 8.63 7.44
CA VAL A 409 15.34 8.20 8.74
C VAL A 409 14.86 6.78 9.06
N PRO A 410 15.74 5.76 9.13
CA PRO A 410 15.30 4.42 9.51
C PRO A 410 14.75 4.39 10.93
N ILE A 411 13.82 3.46 11.18
CA ILE A 411 13.23 3.25 12.51
C ILE A 411 13.61 1.87 13.00
N VAL A 412 13.98 1.78 14.28
CA VAL A 412 14.21 0.51 14.97
C VAL A 412 12.94 0.17 15.76
N GLN A 413 12.41 -1.03 15.54
CA GLN A 413 11.31 -1.59 16.32
C GLN A 413 11.89 -2.61 17.30
N ASP A 414 11.83 -2.29 18.59
CA ASP A 414 12.37 -3.15 19.65
C ASP A 414 11.31 -4.10 20.27
N VAL A 415 10.24 -4.36 19.53
CA VAL A 415 9.16 -5.29 19.87
C VAL A 415 9.11 -6.44 18.85
N PRO A 416 8.76 -7.66 19.26
CA PRO A 416 8.54 -8.76 18.32
C PRO A 416 7.32 -8.49 17.43
N MET A 417 7.48 -8.65 16.12
CA MET A 417 6.40 -8.59 15.13
C MET A 417 6.53 -9.74 14.13
N LEU A 418 5.47 -10.01 13.39
CA LEU A 418 5.51 -10.86 12.21
C LEU A 418 5.61 -9.94 10.97
N ILE A 419 6.70 -10.07 10.21
CA ILE A 419 6.94 -9.35 8.96
C ILE A 419 6.64 -10.32 7.83
N VAL A 420 5.84 -9.90 6.85
CA VAL A 420 5.37 -10.76 5.78
C VAL A 420 5.55 -10.09 4.43
N THR A 421 5.88 -10.88 3.42
CA THR A 421 6.09 -10.41 2.04
C THR A 421 5.93 -11.58 1.07
N SER A 422 5.58 -11.30 -0.19
CA SER A 422 5.74 -12.25 -1.29
C SER A 422 7.09 -12.05 -2.00
N ASP A 423 7.55 -13.05 -2.74
CA ASP A 423 8.81 -12.97 -3.49
C ASP A 423 8.78 -11.90 -4.60
N PHE A 424 7.64 -11.72 -5.26
CA PHE A 424 7.50 -10.91 -6.47
C PHE A 424 6.50 -9.75 -6.37
N ASP A 425 6.19 -9.28 -5.16
CA ASP A 425 5.40 -8.06 -4.94
C ASP A 425 5.99 -6.86 -5.73
N LEU A 426 5.18 -6.22 -6.56
CA LEU A 426 5.59 -5.01 -7.30
C LEU A 426 5.46 -3.73 -6.46
N ASN A 427 4.35 -3.60 -5.73
CA ASN A 427 3.99 -2.35 -5.06
C ASN A 427 4.85 -2.12 -3.84
N THR A 428 5.18 -3.20 -3.12
CA THR A 428 6.14 -3.19 -2.02
C THR A 428 7.17 -4.30 -2.24
N PRO A 429 8.17 -4.05 -3.10
CA PRO A 429 9.18 -5.04 -3.44
C PRO A 429 9.80 -5.68 -2.20
N THR A 430 9.99 -7.00 -2.27
CA THR A 430 10.43 -7.84 -1.15
C THR A 430 11.77 -7.41 -0.52
N GLU A 431 12.58 -6.65 -1.25
CA GLU A 431 13.78 -5.97 -0.77
C GLU A 431 13.48 -5.00 0.40
N SER A 432 12.33 -4.32 0.38
CA SER A 432 11.84 -3.48 1.47
C SER A 432 11.59 -4.29 2.74
N ALA A 433 10.96 -5.46 2.64
CA ALA A 433 10.80 -6.37 3.78
C ALA A 433 12.16 -6.85 4.32
N THR A 434 13.14 -7.07 3.43
CA THR A 434 14.52 -7.43 3.81
C THR A 434 15.23 -6.28 4.53
N PHE A 435 14.94 -5.04 4.14
CA PHE A 435 15.41 -3.84 4.84
C PHE A 435 14.76 -3.73 6.23
N GLU A 436 13.44 -3.85 6.33
CA GLU A 436 12.69 -3.80 7.59
C GLU A 436 13.18 -4.86 8.58
N PHE A 437 13.36 -6.10 8.11
CA PHE A 437 13.78 -7.22 8.93
C PHE A 437 15.14 -6.99 9.60
N LYS A 438 16.04 -6.21 8.98
CA LYS A 438 17.32 -5.82 9.58
C LYS A 438 17.14 -4.82 10.74
N GLN A 439 16.08 -4.01 10.70
CA GLN A 439 15.76 -3.04 11.75
C GLN A 439 14.95 -3.66 12.89
N ALA A 440 14.01 -4.55 12.57
CA ALA A 440 13.14 -5.23 13.52
C ALA A 440 13.74 -6.56 14.00
N LYS A 441 14.88 -6.53 14.69
CA LYS A 441 15.70 -7.72 15.01
C LYS A 441 15.02 -8.78 15.88
N LYS A 442 13.93 -8.44 16.56
CA LYS A 442 13.12 -9.34 17.39
C LYS A 442 11.96 -9.99 16.63
N SER A 443 11.77 -9.61 15.36
CA SER A 443 10.66 -10.05 14.54
C SER A 443 10.99 -11.32 13.78
N THR A 444 9.95 -12.03 13.36
CA THR A 444 10.05 -13.19 12.44
C THR A 444 9.68 -12.72 11.04
N LEU A 445 10.40 -13.17 10.02
CA LEU A 445 10.08 -12.87 8.62
C LEU A 445 9.45 -14.11 7.96
N VAL A 446 8.30 -13.92 7.33
CA VAL A 446 7.59 -14.89 6.50
C VAL A 446 7.67 -14.42 5.06
N VAL A 447 8.18 -15.28 4.19
CA VAL A 447 8.24 -15.02 2.74
C VAL A 447 7.33 -16.03 2.06
N ARG A 448 6.25 -15.56 1.45
CA ARG A 448 5.42 -16.36 0.55
C ARG A 448 6.14 -16.48 -0.80
N HIS A 449 6.28 -17.69 -1.31
CA HIS A 449 6.83 -17.92 -2.64
C HIS A 449 5.71 -17.74 -3.67
N GLY A 450 5.75 -16.62 -4.37
CA GLY A 450 4.69 -16.23 -5.29
C GLY A 450 4.68 -14.74 -5.61
N ASP A 451 3.63 -14.37 -6.33
CA ASP A 451 3.36 -13.04 -6.89
C ASP A 451 2.33 -12.31 -6.03
N ASP A 452 1.76 -11.20 -6.48
CA ASP A 452 0.81 -10.33 -5.76
C ASP A 452 1.36 -9.42 -4.66
N HIS A 453 0.58 -8.38 -4.44
CA HIS A 453 0.69 -7.41 -3.37
C HIS A 453 -0.16 -7.80 -2.16
N GLY A 454 0.52 -8.06 -1.04
CA GLY A 454 -0.11 -8.65 0.13
C GLY A 454 -0.20 -10.18 0.02
N THR A 455 -0.12 -10.83 1.17
CA THR A 455 -0.24 -12.29 1.30
C THR A 455 -1.49 -12.69 2.06
N VAL A 456 -2.09 -11.78 2.83
CA VAL A 456 -3.34 -12.02 3.56
C VAL A 456 -4.55 -12.27 2.66
N THR A 457 -4.54 -11.77 1.43
CA THR A 457 -5.59 -11.98 0.41
C THR A 457 -5.45 -13.33 -0.27
N VAL A 458 -4.25 -13.93 -0.27
CA VAL A 458 -3.95 -15.20 -0.93
C VAL A 458 -4.16 -16.37 0.04
N PRO A 459 -5.13 -17.26 -0.21
CA PRO A 459 -5.35 -18.43 0.64
C PRO A 459 -4.12 -19.35 0.64
N GLY A 460 -3.62 -19.71 1.82
CA GLY A 460 -2.48 -20.61 1.91
C GLY A 460 -1.70 -20.49 3.21
N ALA A 461 -0.46 -20.98 3.17
CA ALA A 461 0.38 -21.08 4.35
C ALA A 461 0.72 -19.71 4.97
N SER A 462 0.98 -18.67 4.16
CA SER A 462 1.30 -17.32 4.66
C SER A 462 0.15 -16.74 5.49
N LYS A 463 -1.05 -16.63 4.88
CA LYS A 463 -2.27 -16.18 5.56
C LYS A 463 -2.57 -16.98 6.83
N ASN A 464 -2.43 -18.30 6.78
CA ASN A 464 -2.65 -19.16 7.94
C ASN A 464 -1.66 -18.84 9.09
N ILE A 465 -0.39 -18.59 8.77
CA ILE A 465 0.64 -18.21 9.75
C ILE A 465 0.31 -16.85 10.37
N GLU A 466 -0.03 -15.85 9.55
CA GLU A 466 -0.43 -14.53 10.04
C GLU A 466 -1.59 -14.61 11.03
N PHE A 467 -2.61 -15.37 10.68
CA PHE A 467 -3.84 -15.46 11.48
C PHE A 467 -3.65 -16.31 12.72
N GLU A 468 -2.84 -17.37 12.65
CA GLU A 468 -2.43 -18.13 13.83
C GLU A 468 -1.65 -17.25 14.81
N PHE A 469 -0.71 -16.44 14.31
CA PHE A 469 0.04 -15.49 15.14
C PHE A 469 -0.89 -14.43 15.76
N ILE A 470 -1.81 -13.84 14.99
CA ILE A 470 -2.80 -12.91 15.55
C ILE A 470 -3.66 -13.59 16.61
N ARG A 471 -4.12 -14.83 16.41
CA ARG A 471 -4.97 -15.53 17.37
C ARG A 471 -4.24 -15.96 18.64
N THR A 472 -2.96 -16.32 18.56
CA THR A 472 -2.26 -16.99 19.66
C THR A 472 -1.08 -16.21 20.24
N GLY A 473 -0.51 -15.28 19.48
CA GLY A 473 0.76 -14.63 19.79
C GLY A 473 1.98 -15.56 19.66
N VAL A 474 1.80 -16.77 19.12
CA VAL A 474 2.88 -17.74 18.94
C VAL A 474 3.49 -17.56 17.55
N PHE A 475 4.79 -17.27 17.52
CA PHE A 475 5.52 -17.19 16.26
C PHE A 475 5.59 -18.55 15.56
N PRO A 476 5.51 -18.59 14.22
CA PRO A 476 5.76 -19.81 13.46
C PRO A 476 7.22 -20.27 13.67
N LYS A 477 7.45 -21.58 13.55
CA LYS A 477 8.82 -22.11 13.54
C LYS A 477 9.47 -21.84 12.19
N ALA A 478 10.79 -21.67 12.18
CA ALA A 478 11.55 -21.69 10.93
C ALA A 478 11.21 -22.94 10.09
N GLN A 479 10.97 -22.70 8.82
CA GLN A 479 10.66 -23.70 7.81
C GLN A 479 11.02 -23.17 6.43
N ASN A 480 11.24 -24.08 5.49
CA ASN A 480 11.49 -23.77 4.09
C ASN A 480 10.69 -24.79 3.27
N GLU A 481 9.47 -24.40 2.94
CA GLU A 481 8.47 -25.21 2.25
C GLU A 481 8.18 -24.61 0.87
N THR A 482 7.55 -25.37 -0.01
CA THR A 482 7.31 -24.99 -1.41
C THR A 482 6.70 -23.59 -1.62
N TYR A 483 5.78 -23.17 -0.75
CA TYR A 483 5.06 -21.89 -0.88
C TYR A 483 5.41 -20.88 0.22
N VAL A 484 6.24 -21.25 1.19
CA VAL A 484 6.58 -20.35 2.30
C VAL A 484 7.94 -20.68 2.92
N THR A 485 8.73 -19.64 3.18
CA THR A 485 9.89 -19.71 4.06
C THR A 485 9.66 -18.85 5.30
N VAL A 486 10.01 -19.36 6.47
CA VAL A 486 9.97 -18.64 7.75
C VAL A 486 11.38 -18.51 8.30
N TYR A 487 11.76 -17.28 8.62
CA TYR A 487 13.06 -16.88 9.13
C TYR A 487 12.95 -16.45 10.60
N GLU A 488 13.74 -17.10 11.45
CA GLU A 488 13.82 -16.75 12.88
C GLU A 488 14.38 -15.33 13.10
N PRO A 489 14.05 -14.70 14.24
CA PRO A 489 14.59 -13.39 14.60
C PRO A 489 16.11 -13.29 14.51
N GLY A 490 16.59 -12.22 13.86
CA GLY A 490 18.01 -11.93 13.69
C GLY A 490 18.74 -12.78 12.66
N SER A 491 18.05 -13.68 11.96
CA SER A 491 18.62 -14.41 10.83
C SER A 491 18.81 -13.52 9.59
N VAL A 492 19.50 -14.05 8.58
CA VAL A 492 19.70 -13.36 7.30
C VAL A 492 18.83 -14.05 6.24
N ARG A 493 17.98 -13.26 5.58
CA ARG A 493 17.17 -13.75 4.46
C ARG A 493 18.06 -14.24 3.32
N ALA A 494 17.70 -15.37 2.70
CA ALA A 494 18.32 -15.79 1.45
C ALA A 494 18.04 -14.79 0.31
N PRO A 495 18.79 -14.83 -0.81
CA PRO A 495 18.45 -14.08 -2.01
C PRO A 495 17.03 -14.37 -2.49
N VAL A 496 16.43 -13.40 -3.18
CA VAL A 496 15.10 -13.57 -3.82
C VAL A 496 15.14 -14.77 -4.77
N SER A 497 14.10 -15.58 -4.71
CA SER A 497 13.92 -16.76 -5.57
C SER A 497 13.99 -16.38 -7.06
N ASN A 498 14.53 -17.29 -7.88
CA ASN A 498 14.44 -17.17 -9.33
C ASN A 498 12.97 -17.32 -9.77
N PRO A 499 12.42 -16.38 -10.57
CA PRO A 499 11.03 -16.41 -11.05
C PRO A 499 10.57 -17.74 -11.66
N TYR A 500 11.46 -18.48 -12.33
CA TYR A 500 11.13 -19.77 -12.96
C TYR A 500 11.09 -20.96 -11.99
N ASP A 501 11.71 -20.82 -10.82
CA ASP A 501 11.83 -21.91 -9.84
C ASP A 501 10.69 -21.89 -8.81
N VAL A 502 9.96 -20.78 -8.72
CA VAL A 502 8.77 -20.64 -7.87
C VAL A 502 7.55 -21.22 -8.60
N PRO A 503 6.70 -22.03 -7.93
CA PRO A 503 5.50 -22.57 -8.56
C PRO A 503 4.56 -21.48 -9.08
N VAL A 504 3.71 -21.84 -10.03
CA VAL A 504 2.59 -21.02 -10.52
C VAL A 504 1.27 -21.60 -10.01
N GLY A 505 0.18 -20.86 -10.21
CA GLY A 505 -1.17 -21.17 -9.77
C GLY A 505 -1.60 -20.39 -8.53
N PRO A 506 -2.83 -20.64 -8.02
CA PRO A 506 -3.49 -19.76 -7.08
C PRO A 506 -2.86 -19.81 -5.69
N ALA A 507 -2.14 -20.91 -5.36
CA ALA A 507 -1.34 -20.99 -4.14
C ALA A 507 -0.08 -20.11 -4.19
N ALA A 508 0.40 -19.76 -5.39
CA ALA A 508 1.46 -18.78 -5.62
C ALA A 508 0.89 -17.36 -5.80
N GLY A 509 -0.43 -17.19 -5.86
CA GLY A 509 -1.06 -15.90 -6.05
C GLY A 509 -1.75 -15.69 -7.40
N ASP A 510 -1.40 -16.52 -8.39
CA ASP A 510 -1.89 -16.31 -9.76
C ASP A 510 -3.42 -16.40 -9.84
N ILE A 511 -4.03 -15.34 -10.35
CA ILE A 511 -5.46 -15.28 -10.66
C ILE A 511 -5.67 -15.93 -12.04
N TYR A 512 -6.77 -16.68 -12.18
CA TYR A 512 -7.15 -17.39 -13.42
C TYR A 512 -8.18 -16.64 -14.23
#